data_AF-A0A176XHA6-F1
#
_entry.id   AF-A0A176XHA6-F1
#
_cell.length_a   1.000
_cell.length_b   1.000
_cell.length_c   1.000
_cell.angle_alpha   90.00
_cell.angle_beta   90.00
_cell.angle_gamma   90.00
#
_symmetry.space_group_name_H-M   'P 1'
#
loop_
_entity.id
_entity.type
_entity.pdbx_description
1 polymer ?
#
loop_
_entity_poly.entity_id
_entity_poly.type
_entity_poly.pdbx_seq_one_letter_code
_entity_poly.pdbx_strand_id
1 'polypeptide(L)'
;METPQDPHSINYRIREGLSRIATILRVDEWNRAKSMGVNPTQLAILTVLDGRAGGLTVKDVAAHLGISQPTATDSLNALEKKSLVERRASAEDRRAVRVHLTTDGASMLQSHQSNSLAERAVASLKSGQDEKLLLLLITMIRELQEQDVIPQQRMCVSCEYFSPFEHSGSAKPHHCKFVDAAFGQSELRIDCRDQLPSNAQKRASDWSMFQAESALL
;
A
#
# COMPACT_ATOMS: atom_id res chain seq x y z
N MET A 1 0.61 35.06 16.51
CA MET A 1 0.61 33.83 17.33
C MET A 1 2.06 33.53 17.65
N GLU A 2 2.46 33.69 18.90
CA GLU A 2 3.86 33.49 19.32
C GLU A 2 4.24 32.01 19.22
N THR A 3 5.48 31.72 18.84
CA THR A 3 5.98 30.34 18.79
C THR A 3 6.12 29.84 20.24
N PRO A 4 5.51 28.70 20.62
CA PRO A 4 5.67 28.15 21.96
C PRO A 4 7.15 28.01 22.33
N GLN A 5 7.52 28.39 23.56
CA GLN A 5 8.89 28.23 24.04
C GLN A 5 9.30 26.75 24.10
N ASP A 6 8.35 25.87 24.41
CA ASP A 6 8.55 24.43 24.40
C ASP A 6 7.96 23.79 23.12
N PRO A 7 8.73 22.99 22.37
CA PRO A 7 8.18 22.28 21.24
C PRO A 7 7.15 21.24 21.71
N HIS A 8 6.10 21.03 20.92
CA HIS A 8 5.20 19.90 21.12
C HIS A 8 5.96 18.55 21.11
N SER A 9 5.35 17.53 21.69
CA SER A 9 5.92 16.18 21.74
C SER A 9 6.37 15.68 20.37
N ILE A 10 7.36 14.79 20.35
CA ILE A 10 7.87 14.21 19.09
C ILE A 10 6.74 13.54 18.29
N ASN A 11 5.83 12.81 18.96
CA ASN A 11 4.67 12.17 18.31
C ASN A 11 3.76 13.18 17.62
N TYR A 12 3.50 14.33 18.26
CA TYR A 12 2.71 15.40 17.65
C TYR A 12 3.39 15.93 16.39
N ARG A 13 4.71 16.19 16.44
CA ARG A 13 5.47 16.71 15.30
C ARG A 13 5.55 15.71 14.14
N ILE A 14 5.68 14.41 14.43
CA ILE A 14 5.61 13.35 13.40
C ILE A 14 4.23 13.33 12.75
N ARG A 15 3.14 13.34 13.53
CA ARG A 15 1.76 13.39 13.00
C ARG A 15 1.54 14.61 12.09
N GLU A 16 2.01 15.78 12.52
CA GLU A 16 1.94 17.01 11.71
C GLU A 16 2.74 16.89 10.41
N GLY A 17 3.93 16.30 10.46
CA GLY A 17 4.73 16.00 9.26
C GLY A 17 3.99 15.09 8.29
N LEU A 18 3.43 13.98 8.77
CA LEU A 18 2.64 13.04 7.96
C LEU A 18 1.43 13.73 7.32
N SER A 19 0.72 14.59 8.06
CA SER A 19 -0.42 15.36 7.55
C SER A 19 -0.04 16.29 6.38
N ARG A 20 1.13 16.93 6.47
CA ARG A 20 1.65 17.80 5.40
C ARG A 20 2.02 16.99 4.15
N ILE A 21 2.69 15.85 4.33
CA ILE A 21 3.01 14.94 3.23
C ILE A 21 1.73 14.39 2.57
N ALA A 22 0.75 13.96 3.37
CA ALA A 22 -0.54 13.48 2.90
C ALA A 22 -1.30 14.54 2.08
N THR A 23 -1.15 15.81 2.44
CA THR A 23 -1.75 16.91 1.66
C THR A 23 -1.14 17.02 0.27
N ILE A 24 0.18 16.94 0.13
CA ILE A 24 0.84 16.96 -1.18
C ILE A 24 0.51 15.71 -1.99
N LEU A 25 0.50 14.53 -1.36
CA LEU A 25 0.07 13.28 -1.99
C LEU A 25 -1.33 13.39 -2.60
N ARG A 26 -2.30 13.97 -1.86
CA ARG A 26 -3.65 14.21 -2.39
C ARG A 26 -3.65 15.18 -3.56
N VAL A 27 -2.87 16.26 -3.51
CA VAL A 27 -2.78 17.22 -4.62
C VAL A 27 -2.25 16.54 -5.89
N ASP A 28 -1.21 15.73 -5.76
CA ASP A 28 -0.69 14.92 -6.88
C ASP A 28 -1.74 13.98 -7.44
N GLU A 29 -2.46 13.27 -6.56
CA GLU A 29 -3.51 12.32 -6.94
C GLU A 29 -4.64 13.00 -7.71
N TRP A 30 -5.04 14.20 -7.28
CA TRP A 30 -6.04 15.02 -7.98
C TRP A 30 -5.56 15.46 -9.37
N ASN A 31 -4.32 15.93 -9.47
CA ASN A 31 -3.75 16.35 -10.75
C ASN A 31 -3.62 15.18 -11.73
N ARG A 32 -3.18 14.02 -11.25
CA ARG A 32 -3.10 12.77 -12.03
C ARG A 32 -4.47 12.29 -12.47
N ALA A 33 -5.44 12.25 -11.56
CA ALA A 33 -6.80 11.84 -11.90
C ALA A 33 -7.39 12.72 -13.01
N LYS A 34 -7.22 14.05 -12.88
CA LYS A 34 -7.68 15.02 -13.86
C LYS A 34 -7.05 14.80 -15.24
N SER A 35 -5.74 14.56 -15.34
CA SER A 35 -5.09 14.31 -16.63
C SER A 35 -5.56 12.99 -17.28
N MET A 36 -5.98 12.03 -16.46
CA MET A 36 -6.53 10.74 -16.90
C MET A 36 -8.04 10.77 -17.17
N GLY A 37 -8.70 11.93 -17.01
CA GLY A 37 -10.15 12.05 -17.24
C GLY A 37 -11.01 11.29 -16.21
N VAL A 38 -10.48 11.05 -15.01
CA VAL A 38 -11.17 10.41 -13.88
C VAL A 38 -11.14 11.33 -12.65
N ASN A 39 -11.91 11.01 -11.62
CA ASN A 39 -11.79 11.70 -10.33
C ASN A 39 -10.80 10.96 -9.40
N PRO A 40 -10.38 11.57 -8.27
CA PRO A 40 -9.39 10.98 -7.37
C PRO A 40 -9.80 9.62 -6.82
N THR A 41 -11.07 9.45 -6.40
CA THR A 41 -11.59 8.18 -5.91
C THR A 41 -11.54 7.10 -6.99
N GLN A 42 -11.90 7.45 -8.23
CA GLN A 42 -11.82 6.54 -9.37
C GLN A 42 -10.37 6.13 -9.66
N LEU A 43 -9.42 7.06 -9.62
CA LEU A 43 -7.99 6.74 -9.77
C LEU A 43 -7.49 5.82 -8.64
N ALA A 44 -7.89 6.09 -7.40
CA ALA A 44 -7.55 5.24 -6.26
C ALA A 44 -8.13 3.83 -6.42
N ILE A 45 -9.35 3.68 -6.96
CA ILE A 45 -9.96 2.38 -7.28
C ILE A 45 -9.16 1.65 -8.36
N LEU A 46 -8.79 2.32 -9.44
CA LEU A 46 -7.97 1.71 -10.50
C LEU A 46 -6.62 1.24 -9.93
N THR A 47 -5.98 2.09 -9.12
CA THR A 47 -4.69 1.80 -8.48
C THR A 47 -4.79 0.61 -7.51
N VAL A 48 -5.84 0.54 -6.69
CA VAL A 48 -6.04 -0.60 -5.77
C VAL A 48 -6.44 -1.87 -6.51
N LEU A 49 -6.96 -1.82 -7.73
CA LEU A 49 -7.21 -3.02 -8.52
C LEU A 49 -5.96 -3.50 -9.27
N ASP A 50 -4.94 -2.65 -9.42
CA ASP A 50 -3.73 -2.99 -10.17
C ASP A 50 -2.98 -4.19 -9.58
N GLY A 51 -2.59 -5.10 -10.49
CA GLY A 51 -1.92 -6.34 -10.15
C GLY A 51 -2.72 -7.31 -9.26
N ARG A 52 -4.04 -7.14 -9.09
CA ARG A 52 -4.90 -8.09 -8.35
C ARG A 52 -5.70 -8.95 -9.32
N ALA A 53 -5.11 -10.05 -9.79
CA ALA A 53 -5.74 -10.93 -10.78
C ALA A 53 -7.12 -11.45 -10.34
N GLY A 54 -7.27 -11.77 -9.05
CA GLY A 54 -8.54 -12.19 -8.46
C GLY A 54 -9.59 -11.09 -8.33
N GLY A 55 -9.26 -9.82 -8.56
CA GLY A 55 -10.16 -8.68 -8.37
C GLY A 55 -10.51 -8.44 -6.90
N LEU A 56 -11.36 -7.46 -6.64
CA LEU A 56 -11.81 -7.09 -5.29
C LEU A 56 -13.34 -7.00 -5.23
N THR A 57 -13.95 -7.35 -4.10
CA THR A 57 -15.36 -7.03 -3.88
C THR A 57 -15.53 -5.53 -3.65
N VAL A 58 -16.76 -5.02 -3.79
CA VAL A 58 -17.06 -3.61 -3.46
C VAL A 58 -16.71 -3.29 -2.00
N LYS A 59 -16.93 -4.25 -1.09
CA LYS A 59 -16.57 -4.14 0.32
C LYS A 59 -15.05 -3.97 0.50
N ASP A 60 -14.26 -4.76 -0.21
CA ASP A 60 -12.80 -4.68 -0.12
C ASP A 60 -12.28 -3.36 -0.68
N VAL A 61 -12.83 -2.90 -1.82
CA VAL A 61 -12.49 -1.59 -2.40
C VAL A 61 -12.80 -0.47 -1.40
N ALA A 62 -13.98 -0.49 -0.80
CA ALA A 62 -14.38 0.51 0.20
C ALA A 62 -13.44 0.51 1.41
N ALA A 63 -13.09 -0.68 1.92
CA ALA A 63 -12.19 -0.84 3.06
C ALA A 63 -10.77 -0.37 2.76
N HIS A 64 -10.21 -0.72 1.59
CA HIS A 64 -8.87 -0.28 1.20
C HIS A 64 -8.75 1.23 1.01
N LEU A 65 -9.81 1.89 0.56
CA LEU A 65 -9.82 3.33 0.31
C LEU A 65 -10.30 4.16 1.52
N GLY A 66 -10.81 3.52 2.58
CA GLY A 66 -11.40 4.22 3.72
C GLY A 66 -12.66 5.02 3.36
N ILE A 67 -13.44 4.55 2.38
CA ILE A 67 -14.68 5.20 1.91
C ILE A 67 -15.91 4.35 2.18
N SER A 68 -17.10 4.93 2.06
CA SER A 68 -18.35 4.19 2.19
C SER A 68 -18.59 3.24 1.00
N GLN A 69 -19.27 2.11 1.22
CA GLN A 69 -19.67 1.19 0.13
C GLN A 69 -20.55 1.86 -0.95
N PRO A 70 -21.50 2.76 -0.62
CA PRO A 70 -22.19 3.55 -1.63
C PRO A 70 -21.25 4.39 -2.50
N THR A 71 -20.30 5.12 -1.89
CA THR A 71 -19.30 5.91 -2.63
C THR A 71 -18.43 5.05 -3.55
N ALA A 72 -18.02 3.86 -3.08
CA ALA A 72 -17.29 2.89 -3.89
C ALA A 72 -18.16 2.40 -5.07
N THR A 73 -19.42 2.05 -4.82
CA THR A 73 -20.38 1.59 -5.84
C THR A 73 -20.59 2.61 -6.94
N ASP A 74 -20.82 3.88 -6.58
CA ASP A 74 -21.02 4.96 -7.53
C ASP A 74 -19.79 5.20 -8.41
N SER A 75 -18.60 5.18 -7.79
CA SER A 75 -17.33 5.34 -8.50
C SER A 75 -17.06 4.16 -9.44
N LEU A 76 -17.36 2.94 -9.01
CA LEU A 76 -17.25 1.73 -9.82
C LEU A 76 -18.21 1.75 -11.03
N ASN A 77 -19.46 2.16 -10.83
CA ASN A 77 -20.43 2.31 -11.92
C ASN A 77 -19.93 3.31 -12.98
N ALA A 78 -19.31 4.41 -12.55
CA ALA A 78 -18.74 5.40 -13.46
C ALA A 78 -17.50 4.87 -14.21
N LEU A 79 -16.65 4.08 -13.54
CA LEU A 79 -15.50 3.43 -14.17
C LEU A 79 -15.91 2.34 -15.17
N GLU A 80 -16.96 1.57 -14.87
CA GLU A 80 -17.50 0.53 -15.75
C GLU A 80 -18.10 1.15 -17.02
N LYS A 81 -18.82 2.27 -16.89
CA LYS A 81 -19.29 3.06 -18.05
C LYS A 81 -18.16 3.61 -18.92
N LYS A 82 -16.96 3.79 -18.35
CA LYS A 82 -15.74 4.20 -19.06
C LYS A 82 -14.94 3.00 -19.61
N SER A 83 -15.43 1.77 -19.43
CA SER A 83 -14.74 0.52 -19.79
C SER A 83 -13.38 0.32 -19.12
N LEU A 84 -13.15 0.95 -17.96
CA LEU A 84 -11.87 0.85 -17.23
C LEU A 84 -11.87 -0.27 -16.18
N VAL A 85 -13.06 -0.69 -15.76
CA VAL A 85 -13.26 -1.85 -14.88
C VAL A 85 -14.42 -2.69 -15.40
N GLU A 86 -14.46 -3.94 -14.96
CA GLU A 86 -15.55 -4.86 -15.25
C GLU A 86 -15.90 -5.68 -14.00
N ARG A 87 -17.17 -6.06 -13.89
CA ARG A 87 -17.66 -6.96 -12.85
C ARG A 87 -17.74 -8.38 -13.35
N ARG A 88 -17.11 -9.31 -12.62
CA ARG A 88 -17.13 -10.74 -12.91
C ARG A 88 -17.70 -11.49 -11.71
N ALA A 89 -18.48 -12.54 -11.97
CA ALA A 89 -18.88 -13.46 -10.91
C ALA A 89 -17.63 -14.14 -10.34
N SER A 90 -17.55 -14.28 -9.02
CA SER A 90 -16.43 -14.99 -8.41
C SER A 90 -16.48 -16.48 -8.80
N ALA A 91 -15.31 -17.03 -9.10
CA ALA A 91 -15.16 -18.46 -9.38
C ALA A 91 -15.41 -19.30 -8.12
N GLU A 92 -15.12 -18.75 -6.93
CA GLU A 92 -15.25 -19.42 -5.63
C GLU A 92 -16.67 -19.31 -5.06
N ASP A 93 -17.36 -18.20 -5.33
CA ASP A 93 -18.74 -17.95 -4.90
C ASP A 93 -19.51 -17.20 -5.99
N ARG A 94 -20.38 -17.91 -6.71
CA ARG A 94 -21.19 -17.31 -7.78
C ARG A 94 -22.13 -16.20 -7.30
N ARG A 95 -22.37 -16.06 -5.99
CA ARG A 95 -23.14 -14.95 -5.40
C ARG A 95 -22.30 -13.71 -5.15
N ALA A 96 -20.97 -13.84 -5.11
CA ALA A 96 -20.06 -12.72 -4.95
C ALA A 96 -19.67 -12.15 -6.33
N VAL A 97 -19.75 -10.82 -6.45
CA VAL A 97 -19.28 -10.08 -7.63
C VAL A 97 -17.96 -9.41 -7.29
N ARG A 98 -16.95 -9.64 -8.12
CA ARG A 98 -15.63 -9.04 -8.00
C ARG A 98 -15.41 -8.07 -9.15
N VAL A 99 -14.74 -6.97 -8.86
CA VAL A 99 -14.34 -5.95 -9.81
C VAL A 99 -12.92 -6.24 -10.26
N HIS A 100 -12.68 -6.16 -11.55
CA HIS A 100 -11.37 -6.30 -12.17
C HIS A 100 -11.05 -5.06 -12.99
N LEU A 101 -9.76 -4.73 -13.12
CA LEU A 101 -9.32 -3.84 -14.18
C LEU A 101 -9.53 -4.49 -15.54
N THR A 102 -9.98 -3.71 -16.51
CA THR A 102 -9.88 -4.08 -17.92
C THR A 102 -8.46 -3.83 -18.43
N THR A 103 -8.16 -4.32 -19.63
CA THR A 103 -6.91 -3.98 -20.34
C THR A 103 -6.76 -2.47 -20.53
N ASP A 104 -7.86 -1.77 -20.80
CA ASP A 104 -7.86 -0.31 -20.99
C ASP A 104 -7.58 0.42 -19.67
N GLY A 105 -8.19 -0.04 -18.57
CA GLY A 105 -7.91 0.49 -17.23
C GLY A 105 -6.45 0.31 -16.82
N ALA A 106 -5.88 -0.88 -17.07
CA ALA A 106 -4.47 -1.16 -16.81
C ALA A 106 -3.54 -0.29 -17.69
N SER A 107 -3.84 -0.16 -18.98
CA SER A 107 -3.05 0.65 -19.92
C SER A 107 -3.10 2.14 -19.57
N MET A 108 -4.24 2.63 -19.08
CA MET A 108 -4.38 3.99 -18.59
C MET A 108 -3.44 4.28 -17.42
N LEU A 109 -3.33 3.34 -16.45
CA LEU A 109 -2.39 3.48 -15.32
C LEU A 109 -0.93 3.47 -15.77
N GLN A 110 -0.56 2.60 -16.72
CA GLN A 110 0.82 2.49 -17.22
C GLN A 110 1.27 3.73 -17.99
N SER A 111 0.39 4.33 -18.78
CA SER A 111 0.69 5.51 -19.62
C SER A 111 0.85 6.82 -18.82
N HIS A 112 0.46 6.84 -17.54
CA HIS A 112 0.44 8.03 -16.68
C HIS A 112 1.35 7.90 -15.46
N GLN A 113 2.49 7.22 -15.60
CA GLN A 113 3.58 7.26 -14.63
C GLN A 113 4.26 8.63 -14.71
N SER A 114 3.72 9.61 -13.98
CA SER A 114 4.35 10.93 -13.84
C SER A 114 5.22 10.96 -12.58
N ASN A 115 6.42 11.55 -12.68
CA ASN A 115 7.24 11.93 -11.53
C ASN A 115 6.45 12.84 -10.57
N SER A 116 5.81 12.26 -9.57
CA SER A 116 4.96 12.98 -8.61
C SER A 116 5.78 13.95 -7.74
N LEU A 117 5.16 14.98 -7.16
CA LEU A 117 5.83 15.83 -6.18
C LEU A 117 6.32 15.00 -4.99
N ALA A 118 5.53 14.00 -4.59
CA ALA A 118 5.90 13.07 -3.53
C ALA A 118 7.14 12.23 -3.85
N GLU A 119 7.25 11.68 -5.06
CA GLU A 119 8.46 10.94 -5.48
C GLU A 119 9.71 11.83 -5.43
N ARG A 120 9.60 13.10 -5.84
CA ARG A 120 10.72 14.05 -5.70
C ARG A 120 11.11 14.29 -4.24
N ALA A 121 10.14 14.36 -3.34
CA ALA A 121 10.40 14.52 -1.91
C ALA A 121 11.12 13.28 -1.35
N VAL A 122 10.68 12.08 -1.72
CA VAL A 122 11.35 10.83 -1.31
C VAL A 122 12.75 10.71 -1.92
N ALA A 123 12.94 11.08 -3.19
CA ALA A 123 14.23 11.05 -3.87
C ALA A 123 15.27 12.04 -3.29
N SER A 124 14.84 12.99 -2.45
CA SER A 124 15.75 13.92 -1.75
C SER A 124 16.43 13.31 -0.51
N LEU A 125 15.99 12.11 -0.09
CA LEU A 125 16.58 11.39 1.03
C LEU A 125 17.99 10.90 0.67
N LYS A 126 18.91 11.00 1.61
CA LYS A 126 20.28 10.48 1.45
C LYS A 126 20.29 8.95 1.57
N SER A 127 21.33 8.32 1.04
CA SER A 127 21.56 6.88 1.17
C SER A 127 21.37 6.40 2.62
N GLY A 128 20.45 5.43 2.81
CA GLY A 128 20.10 4.83 4.10
C GLY A 128 19.01 5.56 4.88
N GLN A 129 18.65 6.80 4.54
CA GLN A 129 17.50 7.48 5.15
C GLN A 129 16.17 6.97 4.59
N ASP A 130 16.16 6.65 3.30
CA ASP A 130 15.06 6.03 2.57
C ASP A 130 14.71 4.64 3.12
N GLU A 131 15.71 3.79 3.34
CA GLU A 131 15.53 2.48 3.96
C GLU A 131 14.92 2.60 5.36
N LYS A 132 15.48 3.48 6.20
CA LYS A 132 14.94 3.73 7.55
C LYS A 132 13.51 4.25 7.51
N LEU A 133 13.20 5.18 6.61
CA LEU A 133 11.84 5.68 6.45
C LEU A 133 10.87 4.58 6.02
N LEU A 134 11.26 3.73 5.07
CA LEU A 134 10.46 2.58 4.64
C LEU A 134 10.14 1.64 5.80
N LEU A 135 11.13 1.29 6.61
CA LEU A 135 10.95 0.40 7.78
C LEU A 135 10.03 1.02 8.85
N LEU A 136 10.14 2.33 9.09
CA LEU A 136 9.26 3.05 10.00
C LEU A 136 7.81 3.07 9.47
N LEU A 137 7.62 3.31 8.17
CA LEU A 137 6.30 3.26 7.53
C LEU A 137 5.70 1.87 7.61
N ILE A 138 6.48 0.82 7.35
CA ILE A 138 6.04 -0.58 7.50
C ILE A 138 5.56 -0.83 8.94
N THR A 139 6.33 -0.41 9.93
CA THR A 139 5.97 -0.54 11.35
C THR A 139 4.65 0.16 11.67
N MET A 140 4.49 1.40 11.25
CA MET A 140 3.25 2.16 11.48
C MET A 140 2.03 1.52 10.78
N ILE A 141 2.21 1.03 9.54
CA ILE A 141 1.13 0.35 8.81
C ILE A 141 0.75 -0.95 9.51
N ARG A 142 1.72 -1.71 10.02
CA ARG A 142 1.45 -2.96 10.75
C ARG A 142 0.70 -2.74 12.05
N GLU A 143 1.06 -1.72 12.82
CA GLU A 143 0.31 -1.34 14.01
C GLU A 143 -1.17 -1.06 13.67
N LEU A 144 -1.44 -0.30 12.61
CA LEU A 144 -2.80 0.00 12.18
C LEU A 144 -3.56 -1.23 11.67
N GLN A 145 -2.86 -2.19 11.06
CA GLN A 145 -3.43 -3.47 10.64
C GLN A 145 -3.74 -4.39 11.81
N GLU A 146 -2.92 -4.42 12.85
CA GLU A 146 -3.14 -5.22 14.06
C GLU A 146 -4.29 -4.69 14.90
N GLN A 147 -4.54 -3.38 14.85
CA GLN A 147 -5.70 -2.73 15.47
C GLN A 147 -6.97 -2.78 14.59
N ASP A 148 -6.95 -3.49 13.46
CA ASP A 148 -8.06 -3.56 12.49
C ASP A 148 -8.56 -2.19 11.97
N VAL A 149 -7.72 -1.14 12.05
CA VAL A 149 -8.03 0.21 11.56
C VAL A 149 -8.00 0.26 10.03
N ILE A 150 -7.10 -0.52 9.42
CA ILE A 150 -6.98 -0.70 7.97
C ILE A 150 -6.92 -2.18 7.62
N PRO A 151 -7.39 -2.60 6.42
CA PRO A 151 -7.30 -4.00 6.01
C PRO A 151 -5.85 -4.44 5.85
N GLN A 152 -5.63 -5.76 5.96
CA GLN A 152 -4.34 -6.37 5.61
C GLN A 152 -3.97 -6.02 4.15
N GLN A 153 -2.80 -5.44 3.98
CA GLN A 153 -2.25 -5.08 2.67
C GLN A 153 -1.27 -6.16 2.17
N ARG A 154 -0.90 -6.09 0.89
CA ARG A 154 0.00 -7.06 0.22
C ARG A 154 1.47 -6.85 0.60
N MET A 155 1.79 -6.77 1.89
CA MET A 155 3.14 -6.46 2.36
C MET A 155 4.00 -7.73 2.53
N CYS A 156 5.31 -7.62 2.35
CA CYS A 156 6.23 -8.73 2.65
C CYS A 156 6.05 -9.23 4.09
N VAL A 157 6.00 -8.32 5.07
CA VAL A 157 5.90 -8.66 6.50
C VAL A 157 4.55 -9.28 6.92
N SER A 158 3.59 -9.38 6.00
CA SER A 158 2.30 -10.05 6.20
C SER A 158 2.12 -11.27 5.28
N CYS A 159 3.17 -11.67 4.56
CA CYS A 159 3.15 -12.71 3.52
C CYS A 159 3.47 -14.10 4.09
N GLU A 160 2.84 -15.14 3.54
CA GLU A 160 3.17 -16.55 3.79
C GLU A 160 4.58 -16.91 3.33
N TYR A 161 5.04 -16.30 2.24
CA TYR A 161 6.35 -16.59 1.66
C TYR A 161 7.50 -15.84 2.32
N PHE A 162 7.22 -14.88 3.21
CA PHE A 162 8.27 -14.10 3.86
C PHE A 162 8.93 -14.90 4.97
N SER A 163 10.26 -14.86 4.99
CA SER A 163 11.09 -15.41 6.05
C SER A 163 12.09 -14.32 6.47
N PRO A 164 11.81 -13.60 7.57
CA PRO A 164 12.70 -12.54 8.02
C PRO A 164 14.01 -13.13 8.54
N PHE A 165 15.13 -12.48 8.22
CA PHE A 165 16.45 -12.83 8.77
C PHE A 165 16.87 -14.30 8.59
N GLU A 166 16.37 -15.00 7.56
CA GLU A 166 16.83 -16.35 7.21
C GLU A 166 18.32 -16.38 6.86
N HIS A 167 18.85 -15.27 6.33
CA HIS A 167 20.26 -15.08 5.97
C HIS A 167 20.93 -14.06 6.91
N SER A 168 20.80 -14.23 8.23
CA SER A 168 21.36 -13.30 9.23
C SER A 168 22.83 -12.97 8.98
N GLY A 169 23.21 -11.71 9.17
CA GLY A 169 24.57 -11.22 8.94
C GLY A 169 24.92 -10.90 7.48
N SER A 170 23.99 -11.11 6.54
CA SER A 170 24.11 -10.70 5.14
C SER A 170 23.48 -9.33 4.88
N ALA A 171 23.91 -8.66 3.79
CA ALA A 171 23.22 -7.47 3.26
C ALA A 171 21.81 -7.79 2.72
N LYS A 172 21.50 -9.07 2.51
CA LYS A 172 20.20 -9.59 2.08
C LYS A 172 19.64 -10.56 3.12
N PRO A 173 19.23 -10.09 4.30
CA PRO A 173 18.89 -10.96 5.42
C PRO A 173 17.56 -11.69 5.22
N HIS A 174 16.63 -11.16 4.42
CA HIS A 174 15.31 -11.76 4.24
C HIS A 174 15.30 -12.75 3.08
N HIS A 175 14.35 -13.68 3.12
CA HIS A 175 14.11 -14.61 2.01
C HIS A 175 12.63 -14.60 1.60
N CYS A 176 12.39 -14.67 0.28
CA CYS A 176 11.05 -14.81 -0.30
C CYS A 176 10.92 -16.20 -0.91
N LYS A 177 10.12 -17.06 -0.28
CA LYS A 177 9.93 -18.46 -0.69
C LYS A 177 9.14 -18.63 -2.00
N PHE A 178 8.49 -17.58 -2.50
CA PHE A 178 7.79 -17.62 -3.79
C PHE A 178 8.74 -17.44 -4.96
N VAL A 179 9.65 -16.47 -4.87
CA VAL A 179 10.67 -16.19 -5.90
C VAL A 179 11.93 -17.05 -5.66
N ASP A 180 12.07 -17.62 -4.47
CA ASP A 180 13.25 -18.36 -4.00
C ASP A 180 14.53 -17.52 -4.05
N ALA A 181 14.47 -16.35 -3.41
CA ALA A 181 15.58 -15.39 -3.42
C ALA A 181 15.72 -14.61 -2.11
N ALA A 182 16.98 -14.36 -1.73
CA ALA A 182 17.32 -13.46 -0.65
C ALA A 182 17.22 -11.99 -1.10
N PHE A 183 16.81 -11.10 -0.19
CA PHE A 183 16.66 -9.67 -0.47
C PHE A 183 16.93 -8.78 0.77
N GLY A 184 17.31 -7.53 0.52
CA GLY A 184 17.65 -6.52 1.52
C GLY A 184 16.45 -5.79 2.14
N GLN A 185 16.69 -4.99 3.17
CA GLN A 185 15.64 -4.20 3.83
C GLN A 185 15.00 -3.18 2.87
N SER A 186 15.81 -2.47 2.08
CA SER A 186 15.34 -1.56 1.03
C SER A 186 14.53 -2.24 -0.09
N GLU A 187 14.58 -3.58 -0.20
CA GLU A 187 13.83 -4.35 -1.19
C GLU A 187 12.46 -4.85 -0.67
N LEU A 188 12.09 -4.55 0.59
CA LEU A 188 10.79 -4.88 1.16
C LEU A 188 9.65 -4.22 0.37
N ARG A 189 8.63 -5.02 0.04
CA ARG A 189 7.46 -4.57 -0.72
C ARG A 189 6.29 -4.27 0.20
N ILE A 190 5.67 -3.11 0.02
CA ILE A 190 4.41 -2.72 0.68
C ILE A 190 3.16 -3.07 -0.15
N ASP A 191 3.35 -3.42 -1.44
CA ASP A 191 2.30 -3.91 -2.32
C ASP A 191 2.86 -4.95 -3.33
N CYS A 192 3.12 -6.17 -2.85
CA CYS A 192 3.63 -7.29 -3.65
C CYS A 192 2.48 -8.02 -4.38
N ARG A 193 2.62 -8.24 -5.69
CA ARG A 193 1.58 -8.90 -6.51
C ARG A 193 1.37 -10.38 -6.16
N ASP A 194 2.43 -11.03 -5.69
CA ASP A 194 2.45 -12.45 -5.33
C ASP A 194 2.23 -12.70 -3.83
N GLN A 195 1.87 -11.66 -3.07
CA GLN A 195 1.61 -11.80 -1.65
C GLN A 195 0.44 -12.75 -1.42
N LEU A 196 0.67 -13.75 -0.57
CA LEU A 196 -0.37 -14.60 -0.02
C LEU A 196 -0.49 -14.30 1.48
N PRO A 197 -1.68 -13.98 2.03
CA PRO A 197 -1.83 -13.74 3.46
C PRO A 197 -1.43 -14.97 4.29
N SER A 198 -0.48 -14.83 5.19
CA SER A 198 -0.13 -15.90 6.14
C SER A 198 -1.21 -16.07 7.21
N ASN A 199 -1.23 -17.21 7.89
CA ASN A 199 -2.09 -17.37 9.07
C ASN A 199 -1.64 -16.44 10.22
N ALA A 200 -2.54 -16.17 11.17
CA ALA A 200 -2.27 -15.21 12.26
C ALA A 200 -1.04 -15.58 13.12
N GLN A 201 -0.83 -16.86 13.38
CA GLN A 201 0.30 -17.34 14.19
C GLN A 201 1.64 -17.07 13.50
N LYS A 202 1.75 -17.44 12.22
CA LYS A 202 2.97 -17.19 11.43
C LYS A 202 3.24 -15.70 11.32
N ARG A 203 2.22 -14.89 11.00
CA ARG A 203 2.35 -13.43 10.93
C ARG A 203 2.90 -12.84 12.23
N ALA A 204 2.36 -13.25 13.38
CA ALA A 204 2.83 -12.75 14.68
C ALA A 204 4.27 -13.17 14.97
N SER A 205 4.63 -14.42 14.67
CA SER A 205 5.99 -14.94 14.85
C SER A 205 7.01 -14.22 13.97
N ASP A 206 6.75 -14.13 12.65
CA ASP A 206 7.64 -13.44 11.71
C ASP A 206 7.77 -11.96 12.08
N TRP A 207 6.66 -11.32 12.48
CA TRP A 207 6.64 -9.92 12.84
C TRP A 207 7.47 -9.63 14.09
N SER A 208 7.35 -10.47 15.12
CA SER A 208 8.16 -10.36 16.34
C SER A 208 9.65 -10.49 16.04
N MET A 209 10.04 -11.45 15.21
CA MET A 209 11.44 -11.61 14.76
C MET A 209 11.92 -10.40 13.96
N PHE A 210 11.10 -9.94 13.01
CA PHE A 210 11.41 -8.78 12.19
C PHE A 210 11.64 -7.52 13.03
N GLN A 211 10.74 -7.22 13.97
CA GLN A 211 10.86 -6.07 14.86
C GLN A 211 12.10 -6.15 15.75
N ALA A 212 12.39 -7.33 16.31
CA ALA A 212 13.53 -7.52 17.21
C ALA A 212 14.86 -7.25 16.51
N GLU A 213 15.06 -7.79 15.31
CA GLU A 213 16.32 -7.63 14.57
C GLU A 213 16.42 -6.29 13.84
N SER A 214 15.32 -5.75 13.31
CA SER A 214 15.33 -4.40 12.71
C SER A 214 15.60 -3.29 13.73
N ALA A 215 15.32 -3.51 15.02
CA ALA A 215 15.65 -2.56 16.09
C ALA A 215 17.15 -2.51 16.43
N LEU A 216 17.95 -3.48 15.97
CA LEU A 216 19.40 -3.58 16.21
C LEU A 216 20.24 -2.93 15.09
N LEU A 217 19.60 -2.42 14.03
CA LEU A 217 20.21 -1.84 12.83
C LEU A 217 20.03 -0.31 12.76
#